data_AF-A0A1C4Q3S1-F1
#
_entry.id   AF-A0A1C4Q3S1-F1
#
_cell.length_a   1.000
_cell.length_b   1.000
_cell.length_c   1.000
_cell.angle_alpha   90.00
_cell.angle_beta   90.00
_cell.angle_gamma   90.00
#
_symmetry.space_group_name_H-M   'P 1'
#
loop_
_entity.id
_entity.type
_entity.pdbx_description
1 polymer ?
#
loop_
_entity_poly.entity_id
_entity_poly.type
_entity_poly.pdbx_seq_one_letter_code
_entity_poly.pdbx_strand_id
1 'polypeptide(L)'
;PSDAEHWADRRAARRLRAARELLLEGRWENAVEAAHAAWQAAGGGTLGAAVLDAMIDVHCAAAMADSSPEHFPDAERWLLCAYGHDPTNARVRELLAERTYRHAERLDGRGRYEDAVEVLRRCLNWNPEHPSARALLERLNRRGRNQQDRGGVPR
;
A
#
# COMPACT_ATOMS: atom_id res chain seq x y z
N PRO A 1 -1.36 3.47 35.60
CA PRO A 1 -0.10 3.75 34.88
C PRO A 1 0.96 4.37 35.81
N SER A 2 2.17 3.81 35.76
CA SER A 2 3.40 4.26 36.41
C SER A 2 4.00 5.49 35.70
N ASP A 3 4.95 6.16 36.34
CA ASP A 3 5.66 7.30 35.75
C ASP A 3 6.44 6.91 34.47
N ALA A 4 6.95 5.68 34.43
CA ALA A 4 7.63 5.14 33.26
C ALA A 4 6.67 4.97 32.07
N GLU A 5 5.48 4.42 32.31
CA GLU A 5 4.43 4.28 31.28
C GLU A 5 3.99 5.66 30.76
N HIS A 6 3.76 6.63 31.66
CA HIS A 6 3.41 8.00 31.24
C HIS A 6 4.51 8.69 30.43
N TRP A 7 5.79 8.41 30.71
CA TRP A 7 6.88 8.95 29.90
C TRP A 7 6.95 8.30 28.52
N ALA A 8 6.78 6.97 28.45
CA ALA A 8 6.70 6.21 27.21
C ALA A 8 5.54 6.73 26.33
N ASP A 9 4.34 6.89 26.90
CA ASP A 9 3.16 7.38 26.21
C ASP A 9 3.36 8.80 25.67
N ARG A 10 3.91 9.73 26.48
CA ARG A 10 4.26 11.09 26.00
C ARG A 10 5.30 11.07 24.89
N ARG A 11 6.29 10.17 24.98
CA ARG A 11 7.35 10.03 23.99
C ARG A 11 6.80 9.50 22.66
N ALA A 12 5.88 8.54 22.70
CA ALA A 12 5.19 8.00 21.53
C ALA A 12 4.29 9.06 20.89
N ALA A 13 3.47 9.76 21.69
CA ALA A 13 2.56 10.80 21.20
C ALA A 13 3.29 11.93 20.46
N ARG A 14 4.43 12.40 20.98
CA ARG A 14 5.24 13.42 20.29
C ARG A 14 5.75 12.95 18.93
N ARG A 15 6.18 11.69 18.83
CA ARG A 15 6.68 11.11 17.57
C ARG A 15 5.56 10.92 16.55
N LEU A 16 4.38 10.45 16.97
CA LEU A 16 3.22 10.37 16.08
C LEU A 16 2.80 11.73 15.55
N ARG A 17 2.87 12.78 16.39
CA ARG A 17 2.60 14.14 15.92
C ARG A 17 3.59 14.56 14.82
N ALA A 18 4.89 14.34 15.03
CA ALA A 18 5.90 14.64 14.02
C ALA A 18 5.68 13.83 12.73
N ALA A 19 5.32 12.55 12.83
CA ALA A 19 4.99 11.72 11.66
C ALA A 19 3.84 12.33 10.82
N ARG A 20 2.79 12.82 11.49
CA ARG A 20 1.65 13.47 10.82
C ARG A 20 2.04 14.79 10.17
N GLU A 21 2.88 15.59 10.81
CA GLU A 21 3.40 16.84 10.23
C GLU A 21 4.23 16.54 8.96
N LEU A 22 5.11 15.53 9.01
CA LEU A 22 5.90 15.08 7.86
C LEU A 22 5.04 14.55 6.70
N LEU A 23 3.92 13.86 6.99
CA LEU A 23 2.96 13.45 5.95
C LEU A 23 2.38 14.65 5.21
N LEU A 24 1.97 15.69 5.95
CA LEU A 24 1.39 16.90 5.37
C LEU A 24 2.40 17.68 4.52
N GLU A 25 3.69 17.60 4.88
CA GLU A 25 4.80 18.17 4.11
C GLU A 25 5.19 17.34 2.86
N GLY A 26 4.57 16.17 2.64
CA GLY A 26 4.96 15.25 1.56
C GLY A 26 6.24 14.47 1.83
N ARG A 27 6.77 14.51 3.05
CA ARG A 27 8.01 13.82 3.46
C ARG A 27 7.69 12.42 3.96
N TRP A 28 7.10 11.61 3.09
CA TRP A 28 6.47 10.33 3.44
C TRP A 28 7.40 9.29 4.08
N GLU A 29 8.64 9.13 3.59
CA GLU A 29 9.59 8.18 4.22
C GLU A 29 9.90 8.58 5.65
N ASN A 30 10.22 9.87 5.88
CA ASN A 30 10.48 10.39 7.22
C ASN A 30 9.24 10.23 8.13
N ALA A 31 8.03 10.37 7.57
CA ALA A 31 6.81 10.17 8.33
C ALA A 31 6.65 8.72 8.81
N VAL A 32 6.89 7.75 7.91
CA VAL A 32 6.86 6.31 8.24
C VAL A 32 7.93 5.97 9.27
N GLU A 33 9.15 6.49 9.14
CA GLU A 33 10.22 6.34 10.14
C GLU A 33 9.81 6.90 11.52
N ALA A 34 9.24 8.11 11.55
CA ALA A 34 8.79 8.73 12.79
C ALA A 34 7.64 7.94 13.45
N ALA A 35 6.74 7.35 12.65
CA ALA A 35 5.67 6.50 13.13
C ALA A 35 6.21 5.19 13.74
N HIS A 36 7.18 4.54 13.11
CA HIS A 36 7.88 3.38 13.70
C HIS A 36 8.60 3.73 15.00
N ALA A 37 9.27 4.88 15.05
CA ALA A 37 9.91 5.34 16.27
C ALA A 37 8.89 5.60 17.39
N ALA A 38 7.65 6.00 17.05
CA ALA A 38 6.57 6.14 18.01
C ALA A 38 6.11 4.79 18.54
N TRP A 39 5.93 3.81 17.66
CA TRP A 39 5.58 2.43 18.01
C TRP A 39 6.61 1.81 18.95
N GLN A 40 7.90 1.93 18.65
CA GLN A 40 8.97 1.46 19.53
C GLN A 40 8.94 2.15 20.90
N ALA A 41 8.65 3.45 20.95
CA ALA A 41 8.54 4.18 22.21
C ALA A 41 7.31 3.78 23.04
N ALA A 42 6.25 3.29 22.41
CA ALA A 42 5.03 2.84 23.07
C ALA A 42 5.15 1.45 23.71
N GLY A 43 6.20 0.67 23.40
CA GLY A 43 6.40 -0.69 23.93
C GLY A 43 6.52 -0.80 25.45
N GLY A 44 6.72 0.31 26.16
CA GLY A 44 6.70 0.39 27.63
C GLY A 44 5.54 1.21 28.21
N GLY A 45 4.54 1.56 27.39
CA GLY A 45 3.40 2.40 27.76
C GLY A 45 2.05 1.72 27.55
N THR A 46 0.97 2.44 27.81
CA THR A 46 -0.40 1.91 27.71
C THR A 46 -1.05 2.14 26.34
N LEU A 47 -0.47 3.03 25.52
CA LEU A 47 -1.04 3.43 24.24
C LEU A 47 -0.65 2.52 23.05
N GLY A 48 -0.03 1.36 23.30
CA GLY A 48 0.49 0.48 22.24
C GLY A 48 -0.49 0.27 21.08
N ALA A 49 -1.68 -0.29 21.35
CA ALA A 49 -2.67 -0.57 20.31
C ALA A 49 -3.05 0.70 19.50
N ALA A 50 -3.31 1.81 20.17
CA ALA A 50 -3.63 3.07 19.50
C ALA A 50 -2.47 3.63 18.66
N VAL A 51 -1.22 3.40 19.09
CA VAL A 51 -0.03 3.81 18.33
C VAL A 51 0.19 2.90 17.13
N LEU A 52 -0.08 1.60 17.26
CA LEU A 52 -0.06 0.65 16.14
C LEU A 52 -1.07 1.06 15.06
N ASP A 53 -2.31 1.34 15.44
CA ASP A 53 -3.35 1.81 14.53
C ASP A 53 -2.93 3.10 13.82
N ALA A 54 -2.43 4.08 14.58
CA ALA A 54 -1.97 5.34 14.03
C ALA A 54 -0.76 5.19 13.09
N MET A 55 0.13 4.24 13.37
CA MET A 55 1.27 3.93 12.50
C MET A 55 0.81 3.25 11.20
N ILE A 56 -0.15 2.33 11.27
CA ILE A 56 -0.77 1.73 10.09
C ILE A 56 -1.44 2.82 9.24
N ASP A 57 -2.13 3.78 9.86
CA ASP A 57 -2.71 4.93 9.16
C ASP A 57 -1.66 5.76 8.41
N VAL A 58 -0.48 5.97 9.02
CA VAL A 58 0.62 6.71 8.37
C VAL A 58 1.12 5.97 7.13
N HIS A 59 1.32 4.66 7.20
CA HIS A 59 1.69 3.85 6.02
C HIS A 59 0.64 3.94 4.92
N CYS A 60 -0.63 3.78 5.28
CA CYS A 60 -1.75 3.88 4.34
C CYS A 60 -1.80 5.26 3.67
N ALA A 61 -1.64 6.34 4.43
CA ALA A 61 -1.67 7.70 3.92
C ALA A 61 -0.47 7.97 2.99
N ALA A 62 0.74 7.59 3.42
CA ALA A 62 1.96 7.73 2.62
C ALA A 62 1.82 7.02 1.27
N ALA A 63 1.41 5.74 1.28
CA ALA A 63 1.29 4.93 0.07
C ALA A 63 0.26 5.43 -0.94
N MET A 64 -0.74 6.19 -0.47
CA MET A 64 -1.82 6.71 -1.30
C MET A 64 -1.66 8.19 -1.66
N ALA A 65 -0.65 8.87 -1.13
CA ALA A 65 -0.44 10.31 -1.33
C ALA A 65 -0.01 10.66 -2.76
N ASP A 66 0.75 9.79 -3.42
CA ASP A 66 1.13 9.95 -4.83
C ASP A 66 0.82 8.68 -5.63
N SER A 67 0.13 8.88 -6.76
CA SER A 67 -0.26 7.81 -7.68
C SER A 67 0.70 7.67 -8.87
N SER A 68 1.81 8.41 -8.89
CA SER A 68 2.86 8.28 -9.90
C SER A 68 3.40 6.84 -9.96
N PRO A 69 3.77 6.34 -11.15
CA PRO A 69 4.37 5.02 -11.29
C PRO A 69 5.71 4.87 -10.57
N GLU A 70 6.48 5.95 -10.51
CA GLU A 70 7.79 6.01 -9.87
C GLU A 70 7.67 5.82 -8.35
N HIS A 71 6.53 6.24 -7.78
CA HIS A 71 6.22 6.08 -6.37
C HIS A 71 5.57 4.73 -6.02
N PHE A 72 5.25 3.89 -7.00
CA PHE A 72 4.62 2.59 -6.74
C PHE A 72 5.47 1.67 -5.83
N PRO A 73 6.80 1.52 -6.02
CA PRO A 73 7.61 0.64 -5.17
C PRO A 73 7.58 1.02 -3.69
N ASP A 74 7.64 2.33 -3.39
CA ASP A 74 7.57 2.82 -2.00
C ASP A 74 6.18 2.60 -1.40
N ALA A 75 5.13 2.94 -2.17
CA ALA A 75 3.76 2.71 -1.75
C ALA A 75 3.47 1.23 -1.43
N GLU A 76 3.93 0.32 -2.29
CA GLU A 76 3.82 -1.11 -2.06
C GLU A 76 4.61 -1.55 -0.83
N ARG A 77 5.86 -1.09 -0.66
CA ARG A 77 6.69 -1.41 0.51
C ARG A 77 6.02 -0.97 1.80
N TRP A 78 5.47 0.24 1.86
CA TRP A 78 4.80 0.74 3.06
C TRP A 78 3.53 -0.03 3.39
N LEU A 79 2.71 -0.38 2.39
CA LEU A 79 1.51 -1.18 2.62
C LEU A 79 1.83 -2.62 3.02
N LEU A 80 2.88 -3.23 2.47
CA LEU A 80 3.36 -4.54 2.90
C LEU A 80 3.90 -4.51 4.33
N CYS A 81 4.55 -3.41 4.73
CA CYS A 81 4.98 -3.21 6.11
C CYS A 81 3.77 -3.13 7.06
N ALA A 82 2.76 -2.34 6.72
CA ALA A 82 1.50 -2.28 7.48
C ALA A 82 0.80 -3.64 7.56
N TYR A 83 0.78 -4.40 6.46
CA TYR A 83 0.23 -5.75 6.43
C TYR A 83 1.00 -6.71 7.32
N GLY A 84 2.33 -6.58 7.40
CA GLY A 84 3.16 -7.37 8.31
C GLY A 84 2.87 -7.08 9.79
N HIS A 85 2.44 -5.85 10.12
CA HIS A 85 2.02 -5.47 11.46
C HIS A 85 0.63 -6.00 11.83
N ASP A 86 -0.32 -5.94 10.90
CA ASP A 86 -1.66 -6.51 11.08
C ASP A 86 -2.19 -7.12 9.76
N PRO A 87 -1.99 -8.44 9.55
CA PRO A 87 -2.50 -9.13 8.38
C PRO A 87 -4.02 -9.20 8.31
N THR A 88 -4.70 -9.02 9.45
CA THR A 88 -6.16 -9.11 9.54
C THR A 88 -6.84 -7.82 9.08
N ASN A 89 -6.11 -6.70 9.06
CA ASN A 89 -6.59 -5.39 8.63
C ASN A 89 -7.09 -5.40 7.18
N ALA A 90 -8.43 -5.42 7.02
CA ALA A 90 -9.07 -5.46 5.70
C ALA A 90 -8.73 -4.23 4.85
N ARG A 91 -8.66 -3.05 5.47
CA ARG A 91 -8.32 -1.80 4.77
C ARG A 91 -6.92 -1.85 4.16
N VAL A 92 -5.93 -2.43 4.84
CA VAL A 92 -4.58 -2.58 4.25
C VAL A 92 -4.60 -3.47 3.01
N ARG A 93 -5.33 -4.60 3.04
CA ARG A 93 -5.49 -5.48 1.87
C ARG A 93 -6.21 -4.78 0.72
N GLU A 94 -7.25 -4.01 1.02
CA GLU A 94 -7.97 -3.20 0.03
C GLU A 94 -7.06 -2.15 -0.62
N LEU A 95 -6.23 -1.46 0.17
CA LEU A 95 -5.28 -0.48 -0.34
C LEU A 95 -4.16 -1.12 -1.16
N LEU A 96 -3.66 -2.30 -0.76
CA LEU A 96 -2.73 -3.09 -1.58
C LEU A 96 -3.35 -3.42 -2.94
N ALA A 97 -4.60 -3.88 -2.96
CA ALA A 97 -5.31 -4.18 -4.19
C ALA A 97 -5.47 -2.93 -5.06
N GLU A 98 -5.97 -1.83 -4.50
CA GLU A 98 -6.20 -0.57 -5.22
C GLU A 98 -4.89 0.02 -5.77
N ARG A 99 -3.82 0.06 -4.97
CA ARG A 99 -2.53 0.61 -5.42
C ARG A 99 -1.93 -0.26 -6.54
N THR A 100 -2.05 -1.58 -6.42
CA THR A 100 -1.62 -2.54 -7.45
C THR A 100 -2.45 -2.38 -8.73
N TYR A 101 -3.76 -2.20 -8.62
CA TYR A 101 -4.64 -1.94 -9.76
C TYR A 101 -4.24 -0.66 -10.53
N ARG A 102 -4.02 0.45 -9.82
CA ARG A 102 -3.55 1.71 -10.46
C ARG A 102 -2.23 1.52 -11.20
N HIS A 103 -1.32 0.72 -10.66
CA HIS A 103 -0.07 0.42 -11.34
C HIS A 103 -0.30 -0.38 -12.63
N ALA A 104 -1.15 -1.40 -12.59
CA ALA A 104 -1.52 -2.15 -13.79
C ALA A 104 -2.18 -1.28 -14.86
N GLU A 105 -3.07 -0.36 -14.47
CA GLU A 105 -3.72 0.58 -15.39
C GLU A 105 -2.68 1.46 -16.11
N ARG A 106 -1.65 1.93 -15.39
CA ARG A 106 -0.55 2.69 -15.98
C ARG A 106 0.32 1.86 -16.91
N LEU A 107 0.55 0.58 -16.61
CA LEU A 107 1.27 -0.34 -17.47
C LEU A 107 0.50 -0.60 -18.78
N ASP A 108 -0.81 -0.84 -18.70
CA ASP A 108 -1.68 -0.96 -19.87
C ASP A 108 -1.64 0.29 -20.74
N GLY A 109 -1.76 1.49 -20.13
CA GLY A 109 -1.65 2.77 -20.83
C GLY A 109 -0.31 3.00 -21.54
N ARG A 110 0.76 2.33 -21.10
CA ARG A 110 2.10 2.35 -21.73
C ARG A 110 2.31 1.20 -22.73
N GLY A 111 1.28 0.38 -22.97
CA GLY A 111 1.35 -0.77 -23.88
C GLY A 111 2.06 -1.99 -23.30
N ARG A 112 2.38 -2.00 -22.00
CA ARG A 112 3.04 -3.10 -21.29
C ARG A 112 2.02 -4.13 -20.82
N TYR A 113 1.39 -4.82 -21.77
CA TYR A 113 0.20 -5.66 -21.50
C TYR A 113 0.50 -6.87 -20.62
N GLU A 114 1.61 -7.56 -20.85
CA GLU A 114 1.98 -8.76 -20.08
C GLU A 114 2.23 -8.40 -18.62
N ASP A 115 3.00 -7.34 -18.38
CA ASP A 115 3.24 -6.80 -17.03
C ASP A 115 1.93 -6.38 -16.35
N ALA A 116 1.03 -5.70 -17.08
CA ALA A 116 -0.27 -5.30 -16.54
C ALA A 116 -1.11 -6.52 -16.10
N VAL A 117 -1.09 -7.62 -16.87
CA VAL A 117 -1.79 -8.86 -16.53
C VAL A 117 -1.22 -9.48 -15.25
N GLU A 118 0.10 -9.54 -15.09
CA GLU A 118 0.73 -10.08 -13.88
C GLU A 118 0.39 -9.25 -12.64
N VAL A 119 0.46 -7.93 -12.75
CA VAL A 119 0.10 -7.00 -11.68
C VAL A 119 -1.38 -7.13 -11.31
N LEU A 120 -2.28 -7.30 -12.29
CA LEU A 120 -3.71 -7.54 -12.02
C LEU A 120 -3.97 -8.84 -11.27
N ARG A 121 -3.20 -9.90 -11.53
CA ARG A 121 -3.31 -11.15 -10.75
C ARG A 121 -2.93 -10.92 -9.29
N ARG A 122 -1.88 -10.12 -9.02
CA ARG A 122 -1.50 -9.73 -7.66
C ARG A 122 -2.59 -8.89 -6.99
N CYS A 123 -3.17 -7.93 -7.71
CA CYS A 123 -4.31 -7.14 -7.22
C CYS A 123 -5.47 -8.05 -6.75
N LEU A 124 -5.83 -9.04 -7.56
CA LEU A 124 -6.92 -9.97 -7.25
C LEU A 124 -6.57 -10.98 -6.15
N ASN A 125 -5.29 -11.21 -5.86
CA ASN A 125 -4.88 -11.96 -4.68
C ASN A 125 -5.15 -11.18 -3.37
N TRP A 126 -5.01 -9.85 -3.41
CA TRP A 126 -5.33 -8.99 -2.27
C TRP A 126 -6.84 -8.76 -2.11
N ASN A 127 -7.54 -8.56 -3.22
CA ASN A 127 -9.01 -8.42 -3.26
C ASN A 127 -9.60 -9.16 -4.47
N PRO A 128 -10.09 -10.41 -4.28
CA PRO A 128 -10.69 -11.21 -5.35
C PRO A 128 -11.93 -10.60 -6.00
N GLU A 129 -12.59 -9.66 -5.31
CA GLU A 129 -13.82 -9.00 -5.77
C GLU A 129 -13.56 -7.63 -6.38
N HIS A 130 -12.30 -7.22 -6.55
CA HIS A 130 -11.96 -5.90 -7.10
C HIS A 130 -12.54 -5.71 -8.53
N PRO A 131 -13.58 -4.89 -8.71
CA PRO A 131 -14.38 -4.91 -9.94
C PRO A 131 -13.58 -4.40 -11.14
N SER A 132 -12.87 -3.28 -10.97
CA SER A 132 -12.09 -2.65 -12.05
C SER A 132 -10.90 -3.52 -12.49
N ALA A 133 -10.25 -4.21 -11.57
CA ALA A 133 -9.16 -5.13 -11.89
C ALA A 133 -9.64 -6.35 -12.69
N ARG A 134 -10.79 -6.93 -12.30
CA ARG A 134 -11.41 -8.04 -13.07
C ARG A 134 -11.78 -7.60 -14.48
N ALA A 135 -12.43 -6.44 -14.61
CA ALA A 135 -12.82 -5.90 -15.90
C ALA A 135 -11.61 -5.63 -16.81
N LEU A 136 -10.55 -5.03 -16.25
CA LEU A 136 -9.33 -4.76 -17.00
C LEU A 136 -8.63 -6.06 -17.43
N LEU A 137 -8.51 -7.04 -16.54
CA LEU A 137 -7.89 -8.34 -16.84
C LEU A 137 -8.65 -9.08 -17.95
N GLU A 138 -9.98 -9.08 -17.91
CA GLU A 138 -10.80 -9.68 -18.96
C GLU A 138 -10.56 -8.99 -20.31
N ARG A 139 -10.53 -7.65 -20.33
CA ARG A 139 -10.26 -6.86 -21.53
C ARG A 139 -8.89 -7.19 -22.13
N LEU A 140 -7.84 -7.26 -21.30
CA LEU A 140 -6.49 -7.59 -21.74
C LEU A 140 -6.38 -9.02 -22.29
N ASN A 141 -7.01 -9.99 -21.62
CA ASN A 141 -7.01 -11.37 -22.07
C ASN A 141 -7.71 -11.54 -23.43
N ARG A 142 -8.82 -10.84 -23.67
CA ARG A 142 -9.49 -10.82 -25.00
C ARG A 142 -8.58 -10.25 -26.07
N ARG A 143 -7.86 -9.16 -25.76
CA ARG A 143 -6.91 -8.52 -26.67
C ARG A 143 -5.73 -9.43 -27.02
N GLY A 144 -5.19 -10.18 -26.06
CA GLY A 144 -4.12 -11.16 -26.29
C GLY A 144 -4.54 -12.27 -27.25
N ARG A 145 -5.72 -12.87 -27.03
CA ARG A 145 -6.26 -13.92 -27.91
C ARG A 145 -6.45 -13.45 -29.36
N ASN A 146 -7.01 -12.25 -29.55
CA ASN A 146 -7.25 -11.71 -30.89
C ASN A 146 -5.95 -11.40 -31.66
N GLN A 147 -4.84 -11.12 -30.96
CA GLN A 147 -3.53 -10.90 -31.60
C GLN A 147 -2.85 -12.23 -31.97
N GLN A 148 -3.02 -13.26 -31.16
CA GLN A 148 -2.52 -14.61 -31.46
C GLN A 148 -3.24 -15.24 -32.67
N ASP A 149 -4.55 -15.06 -32.77
CA ASP A 149 -5.37 -15.59 -33.88
C ASP A 149 -5.02 -14.95 -35.24
N ARG A 150 -4.59 -13.68 -35.25
CA ARG A 150 -4.17 -12.97 -36.47
C ARG A 150 -2.71 -13.24 -36.89
N GLY A 151 -1.90 -13.83 -36.02
CA GLY A 151 -0.50 -14.19 -36.28
C GLY A 151 -0.31 -15.60 -36.83
N GLY A 152 -1.37 -16.42 -36.87
CA GLY A 152 -1.35 -17.76 -37.45
C GLY A 152 -1.33 -17.72 -38.97
N VAL A 153 -0.15 -17.54 -39.57
CA VAL A 153 0.02 -17.82 -41.01
C VAL A 153 0.01 -19.34 -41.18
N PRO A 154 -0.92 -19.94 -41.97
CA PRO A 154 -0.87 -21.35 -42.26
C PRO A 154 0.37 -21.66 -43.10
N ARG A 155 1.09 -22.73 -42.75
CA ARG A 155 2.04 -23.40 -43.66
C ARG A 155 1.31 -24.45 -44.47
#